data_AF-A0A535BZV9-F1
#
_entry.id   AF-A0A535BZV9-F1
#
_cell.length_a   1.000
_cell.length_b   1.000
_cell.length_c   1.000
_cell.angle_alpha   90.00
_cell.angle_beta   90.00
_cell.angle_gamma   90.00
#
_symmetry.space_group_name_H-M   'P 1'
#
loop_
_entity.id
_entity.type
_entity.pdbx_description
1 polymer ?
#
loop_
_entity_poly.entity_id
_entity_poly.type
_entity_poly.pdbx_seq_one_letter_code
_entity_poly.pdbx_strand_id
1 'polypeptide(L)'
;QVLSEARDVALSELQSYCYSFVDEQAVSHLFGVTSGLYSLVPGEPQIQGQVADALEVAQGGGYAGPITSALFRAALATGKRARSETGISRNATSISHVAVQLARQVFPKLNEACVLLVGSGKMSELAARNLCDNGAQRLVIMNRTQSHAIDLAQRFGALHRTFPELPEALVEADVVISSTTAPRAIITHELMCQVMNRRSGRSLLLIDIALPRDVDPDVATIPGVHLYNLDDLQASVSEGIRLRMQEVAHVQSIIAEEASAYERWLRSLSVVDTISDLRQYADILRQQELVR
;
A
#
# COMPACT_ATOMS: atom_id res chain seq x y z
N GLN A 1 21.88 -9.78 -16.89
CA GLN A 1 22.85 -8.91 -17.57
C GLN A 1 22.32 -7.47 -17.71
N VAL A 2 21.22 -7.23 -18.43
CA VAL A 2 20.61 -5.89 -18.56
C VAL A 2 20.39 -5.16 -17.22
N LEU A 3 19.87 -5.84 -16.19
CA LEU A 3 19.66 -5.24 -14.87
C LEU A 3 20.96 -4.85 -14.15
N SER A 4 22.03 -5.63 -14.37
CA SER A 4 23.35 -5.39 -13.78
C SER A 4 24.01 -4.18 -14.43
N GLU A 5 23.94 -4.09 -15.76
CA GLU A 5 24.44 -2.94 -16.53
C GLU A 5 23.64 -1.65 -16.26
N ALA A 6 22.31 -1.74 -16.17
CA ALA A 6 21.45 -0.57 -15.93
C ALA A 6 21.57 0.02 -14.52
N ARG A 7 22.09 -0.74 -13.56
CA ARG A 7 22.21 -0.34 -12.15
C ARG A 7 23.65 -0.25 -11.64
N ASP A 8 24.63 -0.53 -12.51
CA ASP A 8 26.06 -0.54 -12.18
C ASP A 8 26.38 -1.43 -10.97
N VAL A 9 25.77 -2.63 -10.94
CA VAL A 9 25.97 -3.63 -9.88
C VAL A 9 26.55 -4.89 -10.51
N ALA A 10 27.55 -5.50 -9.88
CA ALA A 10 28.15 -6.73 -10.36
C ALA A 10 27.11 -7.85 -10.46
N LEU A 11 27.13 -8.64 -11.55
CA LEU A 11 26.15 -9.71 -11.78
C LEU A 11 26.13 -10.73 -10.63
N SER A 12 27.29 -11.07 -10.09
CA SER A 12 27.44 -11.99 -8.95
C SER A 12 26.79 -11.47 -7.67
N GLU A 13 26.87 -10.16 -7.44
CA GLU A 13 26.21 -9.50 -6.32
C GLU A 13 24.69 -9.51 -6.51
N LEU A 14 24.22 -9.12 -7.70
CA LEU A 14 22.78 -9.09 -8.01
C LEU A 14 22.14 -10.49 -7.93
N GLN A 15 22.84 -11.54 -8.38
CA GLN A 15 22.37 -12.92 -8.29
C GLN A 15 22.11 -13.37 -6.85
N SER A 16 22.89 -12.89 -5.89
CA SER A 16 22.73 -13.27 -4.47
C SER A 16 21.43 -12.74 -3.84
N TYR A 17 20.79 -11.73 -4.45
CA TYR A 17 19.54 -11.13 -4.01
C TYR A 17 18.34 -11.41 -4.94
N CYS A 18 18.54 -12.22 -5.98
CA CYS A 18 17.52 -12.53 -6.97
C CYS A 18 16.98 -13.95 -6.79
N TYR A 19 15.73 -14.14 -7.18
CA TYR A 19 15.10 -15.45 -7.31
C TYR A 19 14.45 -15.56 -8.69
N SER A 20 14.28 -16.80 -9.17
CA SER A 20 13.62 -17.08 -10.45
C SER A 20 12.58 -18.16 -10.30
N PHE A 21 11.43 -17.94 -10.94
CA PHE A 21 10.36 -18.90 -11.07
C PHE A 21 10.10 -19.17 -12.56
N VAL A 22 9.64 -20.37 -12.87
CA VAL A 22 9.33 -20.81 -14.24
C VAL A 22 7.93 -21.42 -14.28
N ASP A 23 7.28 -21.31 -15.44
CA ASP A 23 5.97 -21.90 -15.73
C ASP A 23 4.93 -21.68 -14.63
N GLU A 24 4.32 -22.75 -14.11
CA GLU A 24 3.31 -22.75 -13.05
C GLU A 24 3.73 -21.92 -11.82
N GLN A 25 5.02 -22.00 -11.45
CA GLN A 25 5.53 -21.27 -10.30
C GLN A 25 5.55 -19.76 -10.56
N ALA A 26 5.86 -19.34 -11.79
CA ALA A 26 5.84 -17.93 -12.16
C ALA A 26 4.41 -17.37 -12.18
N VAL A 27 3.45 -18.17 -12.69
CA VAL A 27 2.01 -17.83 -12.69
C VAL A 27 1.50 -17.68 -11.25
N SER A 28 1.72 -18.72 -10.43
CA SER A 28 1.30 -18.77 -9.04
C SER A 28 1.94 -17.65 -8.21
N HIS A 29 3.21 -17.33 -8.47
CA HIS A 29 3.89 -16.22 -7.81
C HIS A 29 3.24 -14.88 -8.14
N LEU A 30 3.02 -14.56 -9.42
CA LEU A 30 2.35 -13.31 -9.80
C LEU A 30 0.93 -13.20 -9.22
N PHE A 31 0.20 -14.32 -9.18
CA PHE A 31 -1.16 -14.35 -8.63
C PHE A 31 -1.13 -14.13 -7.10
N GLY A 32 -0.16 -14.74 -6.41
CA GLY A 32 0.10 -14.49 -5.00
C GLY A 32 0.51 -13.05 -4.69
N VAL A 33 1.42 -12.46 -5.49
CA VAL A 33 1.81 -11.06 -5.39
C VAL A 33 0.59 -10.15 -5.54
N THR A 34 -0.23 -10.36 -6.57
CA THR A 34 -1.40 -9.51 -6.88
C THR A 34 -2.52 -9.66 -5.84
N SER A 35 -2.61 -10.83 -5.21
CA SER A 35 -3.50 -11.10 -4.07
C SER A 35 -2.97 -10.57 -2.74
N GLY A 36 -1.74 -10.03 -2.71
CA GLY A 36 -1.10 -9.49 -1.53
C GLY A 36 -0.54 -10.53 -0.58
N LEU A 37 -0.41 -11.80 -0.99
CA LEU A 37 0.03 -12.91 -0.14
C LEU A 37 1.45 -12.74 0.40
N TYR A 38 2.32 -12.09 -0.39
CA TYR A 38 3.74 -11.90 -0.08
C TYR A 38 4.07 -10.48 0.39
N SER A 39 3.04 -9.65 0.64
CA SER A 39 3.24 -8.29 1.15
C SER A 39 3.54 -8.31 2.65
N LEU A 40 4.40 -7.40 3.12
CA LEU A 40 4.56 -7.09 4.54
C LEU A 40 3.23 -6.68 5.21
N VAL A 41 2.31 -6.13 4.41
CA VAL A 41 0.90 -5.91 4.78
C VAL A 41 0.01 -6.74 3.83
N PRO A 42 -0.33 -7.98 4.20
CA PRO A 42 -1.16 -8.82 3.34
C PRO A 42 -2.52 -8.19 3.04
N GLY A 43 -2.89 -8.12 1.77
CA GLY A 43 -4.18 -7.60 1.30
C GLY A 43 -4.22 -6.11 0.88
N GLU A 44 -3.12 -5.35 0.99
CA GLU A 44 -3.07 -3.95 0.52
C GLU A 44 -3.49 -3.84 -0.98
N PRO A 45 -4.37 -2.88 -1.34
CA PRO A 45 -4.77 -2.67 -2.74
C PRO A 45 -3.65 -2.11 -3.63
N GLN A 46 -2.59 -1.54 -3.05
CA GLN A 46 -1.52 -0.84 -3.76
C GLN A 46 -0.74 -1.76 -4.70
N ILE A 47 -0.43 -2.99 -4.29
CA ILE A 47 0.28 -3.95 -5.15
C ILE A 47 -0.55 -4.31 -6.38
N GLN A 48 -1.87 -4.48 -6.22
CA GLN A 48 -2.75 -4.76 -7.36
C GLN A 48 -2.79 -3.57 -8.33
N GLY A 49 -2.83 -2.34 -7.81
CA GLY A 49 -2.72 -1.12 -8.62
C GLY A 49 -1.41 -1.09 -9.42
N GLN A 50 -0.28 -1.35 -8.77
CA GLN A 50 1.03 -1.41 -9.43
C GLN A 50 1.09 -2.48 -10.53
N VAL A 51 0.46 -3.64 -10.34
CA VAL A 51 0.36 -4.68 -11.37
C VAL A 51 -0.51 -4.23 -12.55
N ALA A 52 -1.58 -3.47 -12.29
CA ALA A 52 -2.42 -2.89 -13.35
C ALA A 52 -1.65 -1.83 -14.15
N ASP A 53 -0.97 -0.91 -13.47
CA ASP A 53 -0.15 0.13 -14.09
C ASP A 53 0.98 -0.49 -14.93
N ALA A 54 1.62 -1.55 -14.42
CA ALA A 54 2.68 -2.27 -15.14
C ALA A 54 2.16 -2.91 -16.44
N LEU A 55 0.95 -3.49 -16.42
CA LEU A 55 0.32 -4.02 -17.62
C LEU A 55 0.02 -2.91 -18.64
N GLU A 56 -0.52 -1.78 -18.18
CA GLU A 56 -0.83 -0.64 -19.05
C GLU A 56 0.42 -0.09 -19.75
N VAL A 57 1.50 0.13 -18.99
CA VAL A 57 2.80 0.58 -19.53
C VAL A 57 3.33 -0.43 -20.55
N ALA A 58 3.28 -1.73 -20.23
CA ALA A 58 3.79 -2.76 -21.13
C ALA A 58 2.97 -2.87 -22.43
N GLN A 59 1.65 -2.67 -22.37
CA GLN A 59 0.79 -2.65 -23.56
C GLN A 59 1.01 -1.40 -24.41
N GLY A 60 1.09 -0.22 -23.79
CA GLY A 60 1.36 1.04 -24.49
C GLY A 60 2.72 1.05 -25.21
N GLY A 61 3.71 0.34 -24.66
CA GLY A 61 5.03 0.17 -25.29
C GLY A 61 5.18 -1.03 -26.23
N GLY A 62 4.14 -1.86 -26.41
CA GLY A 62 4.22 -3.08 -27.24
C GLY A 62 5.06 -4.22 -26.64
N TYR A 63 5.36 -4.16 -25.34
CA TYR A 63 6.17 -5.15 -24.62
C TYR A 63 5.34 -6.33 -24.05
N ALA A 64 4.01 -6.21 -24.06
CA ALA A 64 3.09 -7.26 -23.61
C ALA A 64 2.31 -7.88 -24.77
N GLY A 65 2.69 -9.10 -25.17
CA GLY A 65 1.93 -9.90 -26.13
C GLY A 65 0.64 -10.52 -25.55
N PRO A 66 -0.10 -11.32 -26.33
CA PRO A 66 -1.37 -11.92 -25.91
C PRO A 66 -1.27 -12.79 -24.65
N ILE A 67 -0.20 -13.59 -24.54
CA ILE A 67 0.04 -14.50 -23.41
C ILE A 67 0.31 -13.71 -22.12
N THR A 68 1.25 -12.75 -22.17
CA THR A 68 1.59 -11.88 -21.03
C THR A 68 0.40 -11.02 -20.61
N SER A 69 -0.34 -10.47 -21.57
CA SER A 69 -1.55 -9.69 -21.28
C SER A 69 -2.64 -10.53 -20.60
N ALA A 70 -2.83 -11.78 -21.04
CA ALA A 70 -3.76 -12.70 -20.41
C ALA A 70 -3.32 -13.09 -19.00
N LEU A 71 -2.02 -13.32 -18.79
CA LEU A 71 -1.44 -13.64 -17.48
C LEU A 71 -1.72 -12.53 -16.45
N PHE A 72 -1.40 -11.28 -16.78
CA PHE A 72 -1.61 -10.15 -15.88
C PHE A 72 -3.09 -9.89 -15.62
N ARG A 73 -3.97 -10.04 -16.63
CA ARG A 73 -5.42 -9.93 -16.42
C ARG A 73 -5.96 -11.01 -15.49
N ALA A 74 -5.51 -12.26 -15.65
CA ALA A 74 -5.86 -13.35 -14.75
C ALA A 74 -5.35 -13.09 -13.33
N ALA A 75 -4.13 -12.55 -13.18
CA ALA A 75 -3.59 -12.17 -11.87
C ALA A 75 -4.44 -11.08 -11.19
N LEU A 76 -4.83 -10.04 -11.95
CA LEU A 76 -5.70 -8.97 -11.45
C LEU A 76 -7.09 -9.49 -11.04
N ALA A 77 -7.67 -10.39 -11.83
CA ALA A 77 -8.93 -11.04 -11.51
C ALA A 77 -8.83 -11.90 -10.24
N THR A 78 -7.78 -12.73 -10.15
CA THR A 78 -7.45 -13.55 -8.96
C THR A 78 -7.35 -12.67 -7.72
N GLY A 79 -6.61 -11.55 -7.81
CA GLY A 79 -6.48 -10.61 -6.71
C GLY A 79 -7.81 -9.96 -6.31
N LYS A 80 -8.72 -9.67 -7.24
CA LYS A 80 -10.08 -9.18 -6.89
C LYS A 80 -10.87 -10.26 -6.17
N ARG A 81 -10.85 -11.48 -6.71
CA ARG A 81 -11.57 -12.64 -6.20
C ARG A 81 -11.12 -13.01 -4.78
N ALA A 82 -9.81 -13.08 -4.55
CA ALA A 82 -9.23 -13.29 -3.23
C ALA A 82 -9.69 -12.24 -2.21
N ARG A 83 -9.79 -10.96 -2.61
CA ARG A 83 -10.25 -9.89 -1.70
C ARG A 83 -11.76 -9.92 -1.45
N SER A 84 -12.58 -10.40 -2.38
CA SER A 84 -14.03 -10.47 -2.23
C SER A 84 -14.49 -11.73 -1.49
N GLU A 85 -13.80 -12.85 -1.72
CA GLU A 85 -14.18 -14.18 -1.20
C GLU A 85 -13.49 -14.53 0.12
N THR A 86 -12.42 -13.82 0.49
CA THR A 86 -11.68 -14.09 1.73
C THR A 86 -11.63 -12.86 2.65
N GLY A 87 -11.29 -13.10 3.91
CA GLY A 87 -10.98 -12.06 4.87
C GLY A 87 -9.62 -11.39 4.66
N ILE A 88 -8.84 -11.76 3.63
CA ILE A 88 -7.45 -11.24 3.45
C ILE A 88 -7.38 -9.71 3.34
N SER A 89 -8.46 -9.09 2.85
CA SER A 89 -8.65 -7.64 2.73
C SER A 89 -9.49 -7.03 3.87
N ARG A 90 -10.27 -7.86 4.59
CA ARG A 90 -11.08 -7.41 5.72
C ARG A 90 -10.12 -6.99 6.82
N ASN A 91 -10.18 -5.73 7.20
CA ASN A 91 -9.25 -5.13 8.17
C ASN A 91 -7.79 -5.24 7.69
N ALA A 92 -7.51 -4.94 6.42
CA ALA A 92 -6.16 -4.57 6.00
C ALA A 92 -5.70 -3.44 6.93
N THR A 93 -4.96 -3.82 7.97
CA THR A 93 -4.60 -2.95 9.08
C THR A 93 -3.45 -2.12 8.57
N SER A 94 -3.79 -1.15 7.72
CA SER A 94 -2.88 -0.09 7.32
C SER A 94 -2.63 0.77 8.55
N ILE A 95 -1.47 1.42 8.59
CA ILE A 95 -1.14 2.41 9.61
C ILE A 95 -2.28 3.45 9.74
N SER A 96 -2.89 3.82 8.62
CA SER A 96 -4.04 4.72 8.55
C SER A 96 -5.29 4.20 9.28
N HIS A 97 -5.57 2.90 9.22
CA HIS A 97 -6.70 2.30 9.93
C HIS A 97 -6.42 2.19 11.43
N VAL A 98 -5.20 1.79 11.81
CA VAL A 98 -4.76 1.76 13.21
C VAL A 98 -4.85 3.15 13.82
N ALA A 99 -4.42 4.19 13.09
CA ALA A 99 -4.56 5.58 13.52
C ALA A 99 -6.02 5.96 13.86
N VAL A 100 -6.99 5.55 13.03
CA VAL A 100 -8.42 5.77 13.32
C VAL A 100 -8.87 5.01 14.56
N GLN A 101 -8.45 3.75 14.74
CA GLN A 101 -8.81 2.96 15.92
C GLN A 101 -8.26 3.58 17.21
N LEU A 102 -6.98 3.96 17.22
CA LEU A 102 -6.34 4.65 18.34
C LEU A 102 -7.05 5.97 18.64
N ALA A 103 -7.37 6.75 17.60
CA ALA A 103 -8.09 8.01 17.77
C ALA A 103 -9.48 7.80 18.38
N ARG A 104 -10.22 6.74 18.02
CA ARG A 104 -11.52 6.42 18.63
C ARG A 104 -11.42 5.95 20.09
N GLN A 105 -10.31 5.32 20.47
CA GLN A 105 -10.07 4.90 21.86
C GLN A 105 -9.84 6.11 22.77
N VAL A 106 -9.11 7.12 22.28
CA VAL A 106 -8.81 8.35 23.04
C VAL A 106 -9.96 9.35 22.93
N PHE A 107 -10.61 9.46 21.77
CA PHE A 107 -11.65 10.43 21.45
C PHE A 107 -12.92 9.73 20.96
N PRO A 108 -13.91 9.48 21.84
CA PRO A 108 -15.15 8.80 21.48
C PRO A 108 -15.96 9.52 20.38
N LYS A 109 -15.78 10.84 20.26
CA LYS A 109 -16.44 11.71 19.29
C LYS A 109 -15.43 12.32 18.32
N LEU A 110 -15.04 11.57 17.30
CA LEU A 110 -14.10 12.06 16.28
C LEU A 110 -14.60 13.28 15.50
N ASN A 111 -15.91 13.49 15.41
CA ASN A 111 -16.50 14.64 14.71
C ASN A 111 -16.17 16.00 15.34
N GLU A 112 -15.81 16.02 16.62
CA GLU A 112 -15.39 17.23 17.32
C GLU A 112 -13.85 17.38 17.30
N ALA A 113 -13.12 16.36 16.84
CA ALA A 113 -11.66 16.32 16.90
C ALA A 113 -10.98 17.18 15.82
N CYS A 114 -9.93 17.88 16.22
CA CYS A 114 -9.01 18.58 15.34
C CYS A 114 -7.79 17.69 15.01
N VAL A 115 -7.59 17.39 13.73
CA VAL A 115 -6.44 16.63 13.24
C VAL A 115 -5.38 17.60 12.73
N LEU A 116 -4.16 17.49 13.23
CA LEU A 116 -2.99 18.22 12.75
C LEU A 116 -2.05 17.26 12.01
N LEU A 117 -1.78 17.54 10.75
CA LEU A 117 -0.80 16.85 9.94
C LEU A 117 0.47 17.69 9.84
N VAL A 118 1.59 17.16 10.35
CA VAL A 118 2.92 17.78 10.26
C VAL A 118 3.76 17.01 9.25
N GLY A 119 4.04 17.64 8.10
CA GLY A 119 4.68 17.04 6.95
C GLY A 119 3.70 16.61 5.85
N SER A 120 4.19 15.85 4.88
CA SER A 120 3.41 15.38 3.71
C SER A 120 3.91 14.02 3.21
N GLY A 121 4.13 13.09 4.13
CA GLY A 121 4.41 11.70 3.74
C GLY A 121 3.13 11.05 3.21
N LYS A 122 3.24 10.24 2.15
CA LYS A 122 2.07 9.51 1.59
C LYS A 122 1.29 8.73 2.65
N MET A 123 2.00 8.14 3.62
CA MET A 123 1.38 7.39 4.72
C MET A 123 0.64 8.30 5.70
N SER A 124 1.21 9.45 6.07
CA SER A 124 0.55 10.40 6.97
C SER A 124 -0.64 11.10 6.30
N GLU A 125 -0.56 11.38 5.00
CA GLU A 125 -1.69 11.84 4.20
C GLU A 125 -2.84 10.83 4.18
N LEU A 126 -2.54 9.55 4.00
CA LEU A 126 -3.56 8.49 4.01
C LEU A 126 -4.19 8.31 5.40
N ALA A 127 -3.41 8.44 6.47
CA ALA A 127 -3.90 8.39 7.84
C ALA A 127 -4.81 9.59 8.15
N ALA A 128 -4.40 10.80 7.79
CA ALA A 128 -5.23 12.00 7.92
C ALA A 128 -6.53 11.88 7.11
N ARG A 129 -6.46 11.40 5.86
CA ARG A 129 -7.64 11.13 5.02
C ARG A 129 -8.62 10.19 5.71
N ASN A 130 -8.12 9.07 6.23
CA ASN A 130 -8.96 8.07 6.88
C ASN A 130 -9.64 8.63 8.13
N LEU A 131 -8.97 9.47 8.92
CA LEU A 131 -9.60 10.16 10.06
C LEU A 131 -10.75 11.06 9.61
N CYS A 132 -10.56 11.84 8.53
CA CYS A 132 -11.63 12.68 7.97
C CYS A 132 -12.80 11.85 7.45
N ASP A 133 -12.53 10.80 6.67
CA ASP A 133 -13.55 9.88 6.14
C ASP A 133 -14.33 9.17 7.27
N ASN A 134 -13.72 9.04 8.46
CA ASN A 134 -14.33 8.45 9.66
C ASN A 134 -14.95 9.46 10.62
N GLY A 135 -15.04 10.73 10.22
CA GLY A 135 -15.86 11.74 10.88
C GLY A 135 -15.10 12.98 11.35
N ALA A 136 -13.76 13.00 11.36
CA ALA A 136 -13.02 14.20 11.76
C ALA A 136 -13.30 15.37 10.82
N GLN A 137 -13.80 16.48 11.35
CA GLN A 137 -14.26 17.61 10.53
C GLN A 137 -13.20 18.69 10.33
N ARG A 138 -12.15 18.70 11.14
CA ARG A 138 -11.11 19.73 11.13
C ARG A 138 -9.77 19.08 10.85
N LEU A 139 -9.18 19.44 9.71
CA LEU A 139 -7.82 19.08 9.35
C LEU A 139 -7.00 20.37 9.22
N VAL A 140 -5.85 20.40 9.89
CA VAL A 140 -4.83 21.44 9.79
C VAL A 140 -3.57 20.80 9.24
N ILE A 141 -2.95 21.43 8.25
CA ILE A 141 -1.74 20.93 7.59
C ILE A 141 -0.61 21.93 7.78
N MET A 142 0.54 21.41 8.20
CA MET A 142 1.78 22.15 8.36
C MET A 142 2.88 21.44 7.59
N ASN A 143 3.60 22.16 6.73
CA ASN A 143 4.75 21.63 6.02
C ASN A 143 5.85 22.68 5.94
N ARG A 144 7.11 22.23 5.91
CA ARG A 144 8.26 23.11 5.66
C ARG A 144 8.16 23.79 4.30
N THR A 145 7.71 23.06 3.28
CA THR A 145 7.52 23.63 1.94
C THR A 145 6.08 24.07 1.76
N GLN A 146 5.85 25.38 1.80
CA GLN A 146 4.51 25.98 1.81
C GLN A 146 3.65 25.59 0.59
N SER A 147 4.25 25.47 -0.59
CA SER A 147 3.53 25.07 -1.81
C SER A 147 2.87 23.68 -1.69
N HIS A 148 3.56 22.72 -1.07
CA HIS A 148 3.02 21.38 -0.82
C HIS A 148 1.88 21.42 0.20
N ALA A 149 2.03 22.23 1.23
CA ALA A 149 1.01 22.37 2.27
C ALA A 149 -0.29 22.98 1.69
N ILE A 150 -0.17 23.97 0.81
CA ILE A 150 -1.31 24.62 0.14
C ILE A 150 -2.02 23.65 -0.81
N ASP A 151 -1.28 22.92 -1.65
CA ASP A 151 -1.87 21.93 -2.56
C ASP A 151 -2.64 20.85 -1.78
N LEU A 152 -2.02 20.34 -0.72
CA LEU A 152 -2.64 19.35 0.14
C LEU A 152 -3.88 19.93 0.84
N ALA A 153 -3.79 21.15 1.37
CA ALA A 153 -4.92 21.81 2.01
C ALA A 153 -6.11 21.98 1.05
N GLN A 154 -5.86 22.37 -0.21
CA GLN A 154 -6.90 22.47 -1.23
C GLN A 154 -7.54 21.12 -1.55
N ARG A 155 -6.72 20.07 -1.73
CA ARG A 155 -7.20 18.71 -2.05
C ARG A 155 -8.07 18.10 -0.94
N PHE A 156 -7.88 18.54 0.30
CA PHE A 156 -8.54 17.98 1.47
C PHE A 156 -9.57 18.92 2.11
N GLY A 157 -9.74 20.15 1.60
CA GLY A 157 -10.55 21.17 2.25
C GLY A 157 -10.04 21.54 3.65
N ALA A 158 -8.73 21.43 3.87
CA ALA A 158 -8.08 21.63 5.16
C ALA A 158 -7.57 23.06 5.34
N LEU A 159 -7.28 23.43 6.59
CA LEU A 159 -6.60 24.68 6.91
C LEU A 159 -5.08 24.49 6.80
N HIS A 160 -4.39 25.50 6.28
CA HIS A 160 -2.93 25.53 6.28
C HIS A 160 -2.42 26.44 7.40
N ARG A 161 -1.39 26.01 8.12
CA ARG A 161 -0.60 26.83 9.05
C ARG A 161 0.88 26.72 8.74
N THR A 162 1.63 27.74 9.12
CA THR A 162 3.08 27.79 8.99
C THR A 162 3.77 27.16 10.20
N PHE A 163 5.00 26.69 10.01
CA PHE A 163 5.75 26.00 11.07
C PHE A 163 5.95 26.81 12.37
N PRO A 164 6.14 28.15 12.35
CA PRO A 164 6.18 28.95 13.57
C PRO A 164 4.91 28.87 14.43
N GLU A 165 3.77 28.50 13.85
CA GLU A 165 2.48 28.33 14.53
C GLU A 165 2.29 26.91 15.10
N LEU A 166 3.33 26.06 15.05
CA LEU A 166 3.29 24.70 15.58
C LEU A 166 2.85 24.64 17.05
N PRO A 167 3.35 25.47 17.98
CA PRO A 167 2.91 25.41 19.38
C PRO A 167 1.41 25.66 19.53
N GLU A 168 0.86 26.65 18.84
CA GLU A 168 -0.56 27.00 18.87
C GLU A 168 -1.41 25.88 18.28
N ALA A 169 -0.99 25.33 17.14
CA ALA A 169 -1.69 24.21 16.52
C ALA A 169 -1.66 22.95 17.40
N LEU A 170 -0.56 22.68 18.10
CA LEU A 170 -0.47 21.57 19.05
C LEU A 170 -1.38 21.77 20.27
N VAL A 171 -1.69 23.01 20.66
CA VAL A 171 -2.68 23.31 21.72
C VAL A 171 -4.12 23.08 21.25
N GLU A 172 -4.39 23.29 19.97
CA GLU A 172 -5.73 23.12 19.38
C GLU A 172 -6.01 21.69 18.94
N ALA A 173 -5.00 20.96 18.48
CA ALA A 173 -5.14 19.61 17.95
C ALA A 173 -5.57 18.58 19.00
N ASP A 174 -6.30 17.57 18.60
CA ASP A 174 -6.61 16.40 19.43
C ASP A 174 -5.81 15.19 18.94
N VAL A 175 -5.62 15.09 17.62
CA VAL A 175 -4.78 14.08 16.97
C VAL A 175 -3.72 14.78 16.14
N VAL A 176 -2.46 14.39 16.31
CA VAL A 176 -1.32 14.90 15.56
C VAL A 176 -0.66 13.73 14.84
N ILE A 177 -0.50 13.85 13.52
CA ILE A 177 0.23 12.87 12.70
C ILE A 177 1.47 13.57 12.16
N SER A 178 2.65 13.05 12.51
CA SER A 178 3.93 13.59 12.04
C SER A 178 4.61 12.62 11.08
N SER A 179 5.14 13.17 9.98
CA SER A 179 5.93 12.44 8.99
C SER A 179 6.79 13.43 8.20
N THR A 180 7.76 14.04 8.87
CA THR A 180 8.74 14.93 8.23
C THR A 180 10.04 14.21 7.91
N THR A 181 10.97 14.94 7.28
CA THR A 181 12.36 14.51 7.03
C THR A 181 13.34 15.27 7.92
N ALA A 182 12.88 15.77 9.07
CA ALA A 182 13.74 16.50 9.99
C ALA A 182 14.85 15.59 10.54
N PRO A 183 16.09 16.08 10.64
CA PRO A 183 17.20 15.29 11.16
C PRO A 183 17.14 15.13 12.69
N ARG A 184 16.25 15.85 13.37
CA ARG A 184 16.06 15.85 14.82
C ARG A 184 14.57 16.02 15.13
N ALA A 185 14.17 15.59 16.32
CA ALA A 185 12.82 15.78 16.82
C ALA A 185 12.44 17.27 16.80
N ILE A 186 11.31 17.56 16.15
CA ILE A 186 10.69 18.87 16.05
C ILE A 186 9.67 19.12 17.16
N ILE A 187 9.09 18.04 17.70
CA ILE A 187 8.21 18.05 18.86
C ILE A 187 9.02 17.55 20.05
N THR A 188 9.63 18.48 20.79
CA THR A 188 10.49 18.18 21.94
C THR A 188 9.67 18.02 23.22
N HIS A 189 10.24 17.33 24.22
CA HIS A 189 9.64 17.23 25.55
C HIS A 189 9.34 18.60 26.17
N GLU A 190 10.27 19.56 26.06
CA GLU A 190 10.09 20.92 26.58
C GLU A 190 8.91 21.64 25.93
N LEU A 191 8.83 21.61 24.60
CA LEU A 191 7.72 22.19 23.85
C LEU A 191 6.39 21.56 24.28
N MET A 192 6.36 20.23 24.39
CA MET A 192 5.12 19.53 24.72
C MET A 192 4.67 19.80 26.17
N CYS A 193 5.58 19.97 27.13
CA CYS A 193 5.23 20.42 28.47
C CYS A 193 4.53 21.79 28.46
N GLN A 194 5.03 22.74 27.68
CA GLN A 194 4.40 24.06 27.53
C GLN A 194 3.02 23.97 26.87
N VAL A 195 2.88 23.14 25.84
CA VAL A 195 1.61 22.86 25.16
C VAL A 195 0.60 22.25 26.12
N MET A 196 0.96 21.19 26.85
CA MET A 196 0.03 20.48 27.75
C MET A 196 -0.44 21.35 28.92
N ASN A 197 0.41 22.25 29.42
CA ASN A 197 0.00 23.25 30.42
C ASN A 197 -1.12 24.20 29.91
N ARG A 198 -1.16 24.46 28.59
CA ARG A 198 -2.19 25.30 27.94
C ARG A 198 -3.45 24.52 27.55
N ARG A 199 -3.47 23.19 27.68
CA ARG A 199 -4.57 22.33 27.18
C ARG A 199 -5.66 22.03 28.20
N SER A 200 -5.53 22.52 29.44
CA SER A 200 -6.53 22.37 30.50
C SER A 200 -6.94 20.91 30.74
N GLY A 201 -5.98 19.98 30.66
CA GLY A 201 -6.21 18.54 30.89
C GLY A 201 -6.77 17.75 29.69
N ARG A 202 -6.95 18.37 28.52
CA ARG A 202 -7.34 17.65 27.30
C ARG A 202 -6.21 16.76 26.79
N SER A 203 -6.51 15.48 26.58
CA SER A 203 -5.57 14.52 26.02
C SER A 203 -5.13 14.89 24.60
N LEU A 204 -3.96 14.42 24.20
CA LEU A 204 -3.39 14.57 22.86
C LEU A 204 -2.89 13.21 22.37
N LEU A 205 -3.34 12.79 21.18
CA LEU A 205 -2.82 11.62 20.49
C LEU A 205 -1.75 12.07 19.49
N LEU A 206 -0.52 11.59 19.65
CA LEU A 206 0.61 11.80 18.74
C LEU A 206 0.91 10.50 18.01
N ILE A 207 0.94 10.56 16.69
CA ILE A 207 1.29 9.44 15.80
C ILE A 207 2.53 9.86 15.00
N ASP A 208 3.70 9.34 15.38
CA ASP A 208 4.98 9.64 14.75
C ASP A 208 5.37 8.55 13.74
N ILE A 209 5.28 8.87 12.46
CA ILE A 209 5.59 7.98 11.34
C ILE A 209 6.90 8.42 10.65
N ALA A 210 7.67 9.33 11.26
CA ALA A 210 8.91 9.85 10.69
C ALA A 210 10.12 8.96 10.97
N LEU A 211 11.09 9.01 10.05
CA LEU A 211 12.41 8.41 10.23
C LEU A 211 13.50 9.37 9.68
N PRO A 212 14.33 9.99 10.54
CA PRO A 212 14.34 9.95 12.02
C PRO A 212 13.04 10.46 12.68
N ARG A 213 12.82 10.11 13.95
CA ARG A 213 11.61 10.47 14.71
C ARG A 213 11.43 11.99 14.80
N ASP A 214 10.20 12.45 14.57
CA ASP A 214 9.81 13.85 14.72
C ASP A 214 9.49 14.21 16.17
N VAL A 215 9.10 13.22 16.97
CA VAL A 215 8.72 13.39 18.37
C VAL A 215 9.78 12.79 19.27
N ASP A 216 10.20 13.59 20.24
CA ASP A 216 11.07 13.13 21.32
C ASP A 216 10.37 12.02 22.13
N PRO A 217 10.96 10.82 22.30
CA PRO A 217 10.34 9.71 23.03
C PRO A 217 9.90 10.06 24.46
N ASP A 218 10.60 10.98 25.13
CA ASP A 218 10.30 11.38 26.50
C ASP A 218 8.93 12.09 26.60
N VAL A 219 8.40 12.60 25.48
CA VAL A 219 7.04 13.16 25.40
C VAL A 219 5.96 12.18 25.87
N ALA A 220 6.19 10.86 25.71
CA ALA A 220 5.27 9.83 26.19
C ALA A 220 5.09 9.82 27.72
N THR A 221 6.00 10.43 28.48
CA THR A 221 5.93 10.50 29.95
C THR A 221 4.99 11.60 30.45
N ILE A 222 4.57 12.52 29.58
CA ILE A 222 3.74 13.68 29.94
C ILE A 222 2.28 13.23 30.13
N PRO A 223 1.64 13.53 31.28
CA PRO A 223 0.24 13.16 31.52
C PRO A 223 -0.71 13.72 30.45
N GLY A 224 -1.60 12.85 29.94
CA GLY A 224 -2.56 13.18 28.89
C GLY A 224 -1.99 13.09 27.47
N VAL A 225 -0.70 12.78 27.30
CA VAL A 225 -0.12 12.51 25.98
C VAL A 225 -0.13 11.01 25.70
N HIS A 226 -0.64 10.64 24.53
CA HIS A 226 -0.60 9.29 23.99
C HIS A 226 0.29 9.29 22.76
N LEU A 227 1.53 8.81 22.87
CA LEU A 227 2.47 8.76 21.76
C LEU A 227 2.56 7.34 21.19
N TYR A 228 2.37 7.21 19.88
CA TYR A 228 2.59 6.00 19.11
C TYR A 228 3.55 6.28 17.98
N ASN A 229 4.58 5.47 17.84
CA ASN A 229 5.50 5.52 16.72
C ASN A 229 5.16 4.44 15.67
N LEU A 230 5.88 4.46 14.55
CA LEU A 230 5.71 3.48 13.47
C LEU A 230 5.77 2.01 13.96
N ASP A 231 6.68 1.69 14.88
CA ASP A 231 6.84 0.33 15.41
C ASP A 231 5.62 -0.08 16.26
N ASP A 232 5.08 0.82 17.07
CA ASP A 232 3.88 0.58 17.89
C ASP A 232 2.64 0.32 17.01
N LEU A 233 2.53 1.08 15.91
CA LEU A 233 1.48 0.90 14.92
C LEU A 233 1.62 -0.47 14.26
N GLN A 234 2.84 -0.88 13.87
CA GLN A 234 3.12 -2.20 13.30
C GLN A 234 2.84 -3.35 14.27
N ALA A 235 3.14 -3.18 15.56
CA ALA A 235 2.79 -4.16 16.59
C ALA A 235 1.26 -4.34 16.69
N SER A 236 0.51 -3.24 16.61
CA SER A 236 -0.97 -3.26 16.61
C SER A 236 -1.55 -3.91 15.35
N VAL A 237 -0.87 -3.77 14.20
CA VAL A 237 -1.21 -4.50 12.95
C VAL A 237 -1.01 -6.01 13.11
N SER A 238 -0.03 -6.44 13.91
CA SER A 238 0.37 -7.85 14.05
C SER A 238 -0.70 -8.74 14.68
N GLU A 239 -1.54 -8.22 15.58
CA GLU A 239 -2.71 -8.96 16.10
C GLU A 239 -3.76 -9.22 14.99
N GLY A 240 -3.90 -8.29 14.04
CA GLY A 240 -4.72 -8.48 12.84
C GLY A 240 -4.11 -9.43 11.80
N ILE A 241 -2.80 -9.68 11.85
CA ILE A 241 -2.11 -10.67 10.99
C ILE A 241 -2.47 -12.11 11.42
N ARG A 242 -2.66 -12.36 12.72
CA ARG A 242 -3.03 -13.69 13.24
C ARG A 242 -4.38 -14.19 12.69
N LEU A 243 -5.37 -13.31 12.60
CA LEU A 243 -6.66 -13.61 11.96
C LEU A 243 -6.50 -13.83 10.44
N ARG A 244 -5.57 -13.11 9.79
CA ARG A 244 -5.30 -13.26 8.36
C ARG A 244 -4.56 -14.55 8.00
N MET A 245 -3.72 -15.09 8.89
CA MET A 245 -3.09 -16.41 8.66
C MET A 245 -4.12 -17.54 8.49
N GLN A 246 -5.32 -17.39 9.03
CA GLN A 246 -6.42 -18.34 8.82
C GLN A 246 -6.98 -18.27 7.39
N GLU A 247 -6.90 -17.09 6.74
CA GLU A 247 -7.37 -16.86 5.37
C GLU A 247 -6.31 -17.18 4.31
N VAL A 248 -5.03 -17.29 4.68
CA VAL A 248 -3.93 -17.62 3.77
C VAL A 248 -4.20 -18.91 2.99
N ALA A 249 -4.69 -19.95 3.68
CA ALA A 249 -5.03 -21.21 3.03
C ALA A 249 -6.15 -21.05 1.98
N HIS A 250 -7.13 -20.19 2.25
CA HIS A 250 -8.22 -19.92 1.32
C HIS A 250 -7.74 -19.12 0.11
N VAL A 251 -6.90 -18.11 0.32
CA VAL A 251 -6.26 -17.34 -0.78
C VAL A 251 -5.39 -18.26 -1.64
N GLN A 252 -4.63 -19.17 -1.03
CA GLN A 252 -3.84 -20.15 -1.76
C GLN A 252 -4.70 -21.09 -2.60
N SER A 253 -5.88 -21.50 -2.10
CA SER A 253 -6.85 -22.28 -2.89
C SER A 253 -7.32 -21.51 -4.13
N ILE A 254 -7.71 -20.24 -3.96
CA ILE A 254 -8.13 -19.38 -5.07
C ILE A 254 -7.00 -19.24 -6.10
N ILE A 255 -5.76 -19.02 -5.65
CA ILE A 255 -4.59 -18.93 -6.54
C ILE A 255 -4.40 -20.23 -7.33
N ALA A 256 -4.48 -21.38 -6.67
CA ALA A 256 -4.31 -22.68 -7.32
C ALA A 256 -5.39 -22.95 -8.38
N GLU A 257 -6.64 -22.61 -8.09
CA GLU A 257 -7.75 -22.72 -9.03
C GLU A 257 -7.55 -21.85 -10.28
N GLU A 258 -7.22 -20.58 -10.07
CA GLU A 258 -7.01 -19.61 -11.16
C GLU A 258 -5.76 -19.93 -11.97
N ALA A 259 -4.67 -20.36 -11.33
CA ALA A 259 -3.46 -20.79 -12.01
C ALA A 259 -3.75 -22.01 -12.91
N SER A 260 -4.48 -23.00 -12.38
CA SER A 260 -4.92 -24.17 -13.15
C SER A 260 -5.85 -23.79 -14.32
N ALA A 261 -6.69 -22.76 -14.16
CA ALA A 261 -7.53 -22.24 -15.25
C ALA A 261 -6.69 -21.56 -16.33
N TYR A 262 -5.73 -20.71 -15.94
CA TYR A 262 -4.82 -20.06 -16.87
C TYR A 262 -3.97 -21.06 -17.64
N GLU A 263 -3.45 -22.09 -16.98
CA GLU A 263 -2.67 -23.13 -17.65
C GLU A 263 -3.48 -23.92 -18.67
N ARG A 264 -4.73 -24.27 -18.36
CA ARG A 264 -5.62 -24.93 -19.32
C ARG A 264 -5.86 -24.05 -20.54
N TRP A 265 -6.06 -22.75 -20.31
CA TRP A 265 -6.15 -21.77 -21.40
C TRP A 265 -4.86 -21.72 -22.21
N LEU A 266 -3.68 -21.65 -21.58
CA LEU A 266 -2.39 -21.62 -22.26
C LEU A 266 -2.16 -22.87 -23.11
N ARG A 267 -2.46 -24.06 -22.57
CA ARG A 267 -2.39 -25.33 -23.32
C ARG A 267 -3.36 -25.35 -24.51
N SER A 268 -4.53 -24.74 -24.38
CA SER A 268 -5.48 -24.66 -25.50
C SER A 268 -4.93 -23.88 -26.70
N LEU A 269 -4.01 -22.93 -26.49
CA LEU A 269 -3.36 -22.20 -27.58
C LEU A 269 -2.46 -23.11 -28.43
N SER A 270 -1.76 -24.06 -27.81
CA SER A 270 -0.94 -25.04 -28.54
C SER A 270 -1.76 -25.98 -29.44
N VAL A 271 -3.02 -26.23 -29.06
CA VAL A 271 -3.97 -27.00 -29.89
C VAL A 271 -4.43 -26.17 -31.10
N VAL A 272 -4.55 -24.84 -30.96
CA VAL A 272 -4.93 -23.95 -32.07
C VAL A 272 -3.86 -23.93 -33.16
N ASP A 273 -2.58 -23.85 -32.80
CA ASP A 273 -1.49 -23.91 -33.78
C ASP A 273 -1.45 -25.27 -34.48
N THR A 274 -1.63 -26.37 -33.73
CA THR A 274 -1.72 -27.72 -34.30
C THR A 274 -2.90 -27.86 -35.28
N ILE A 275 -4.06 -27.25 -34.98
CA ILE A 275 -5.23 -27.25 -35.87
C ILE A 275 -4.97 -26.38 -37.12
N SER A 276 -4.27 -25.26 -36.97
CA SER A 276 -3.87 -24.40 -38.09
C SER A 276 -2.94 -25.13 -39.04
N ASP A 277 -1.92 -25.82 -38.50
CA ASP A 277 -0.98 -26.63 -39.27
C ASP A 277 -1.69 -27.79 -39.99
N LEU A 278 -2.64 -28.47 -39.31
CA LEU A 278 -3.45 -29.53 -39.91
C LEU A 278 -4.33 -29.01 -41.05
N ARG A 279 -4.93 -27.82 -40.91
CA ARG A 279 -5.73 -27.17 -41.96
C ARG A 279 -4.87 -26.79 -43.16
N GLN A 280 -3.69 -26.22 -42.91
CA GLN A 280 -2.76 -25.86 -43.97
C GLN A 280 -2.27 -27.10 -44.74
N TYR A 281 -1.98 -28.19 -44.02
CA TYR A 281 -1.63 -29.47 -44.63
C TYR A 281 -2.79 -30.06 -45.47
N ALA A 282 -4.02 -30.00 -44.96
CA ALA A 282 -5.21 -30.44 -45.69
C ALA A 282 -5.45 -29.59 -46.96
N ASP A 283 -5.21 -28.28 -46.91
CA ASP A 283 -5.31 -27.41 -48.07
C ASP A 283 -4.24 -27.68 -49.13
N ILE A 284 -3.01 -28.01 -48.70
CA ILE A 284 -1.94 -28.44 -49.61
C ILE A 284 -2.34 -29.73 -50.33
N LEU A 285 -2.83 -30.73 -49.61
CA LEU A 285 -3.33 -31.98 -50.20
C LEU A 285 -4.49 -31.75 -51.16
N ARG A 286 -5.45 -30.90 -50.79
CA ARG A 286 -6.58 -30.53 -51.65
C ARG A 286 -6.12 -29.88 -52.95
N GLN A 287 -5.14 -28.97 -52.88
CA GLN A 287 -4.58 -28.33 -54.08
C GLN A 287 -3.84 -29.33 -54.98
N GLN A 288 -3.13 -30.31 -54.40
CA GLN A 288 -2.43 -31.35 -55.17
C GLN A 288 -3.40 -32.26 -55.93
N GLU A 289 -4.51 -32.68 -55.31
CA GLU A 289 -5.52 -33.52 -55.96
C GLU A 289 -6.34 -32.76 -57.02
N LEU A 290 -6.51 -31.44 -56.89
CA LEU A 290 -7.19 -30.61 -57.90
C LEU A 290 -6.37 -30.38 -59.18
N VAL A 291 -5.05 -30.60 -59.12
CA VAL A 291 -4.12 -30.45 -60.26
C VAL A 291 -3.89 -31.80 -60.97
N ARG A 292 -4.39 -32.90 -60.41
CA ARG A 292 -4.26 -34.27 -60.92
C ARG A 292 -5.45 -34.67 -61.78
#